data_AF-A0A0Q6KIZ9-F1
#
_entry.id   AF-A0A0Q6KIZ9-F1
#
_cell.length_a   1.000
_cell.length_b   1.000
_cell.length_c   1.000
_cell.angle_alpha   90.00
_cell.angle_beta   90.00
_cell.angle_gamma   90.00
#
_symmetry.space_group_name_H-M   'P 1'
#
loop_
_entity.id
_entity.type
_entity.pdbx_description
1 polymer ?
#
loop_
_entity_poly.entity_id
_entity_poly.type
_entity_poly.pdbx_seq_one_letter_code
_entity_poly.pdbx_strand_id
1 'polypeptide(L)' 'MENIAGIINESVVVDHDTDLGGIVNGNVTVNPGCLLRLGGIVGGDVILQPGARLHMTGILNGRVVHV' A
#
# COMPACT_ATOMS: atom_id res chain seq x y z
N MET A 1 -7.19 11.68 -4.57
CA MET A 1 -6.41 11.04 -3.50
C MET A 1 -7.40 10.22 -2.68
N GLU A 2 -7.34 8.90 -2.83
CA GLU A 2 -8.23 7.98 -2.13
C GLU A 2 -7.79 7.83 -0.66
N ASN A 3 -8.71 7.62 0.27
CA ASN A 3 -8.39 7.35 1.66
C ASN A 3 -9.00 6.01 2.08
N ILE A 4 -8.14 5.11 2.54
CA ILE A 4 -8.50 3.79 3.04
C ILE A 4 -8.33 3.81 4.56
N ALA A 5 -9.47 3.88 5.25
CA ALA A 5 -9.56 3.77 6.70
C ALA A 5 -10.49 2.59 7.05
N GLY A 6 -9.94 1.58 7.71
CA GLY A 6 -10.67 0.35 8.05
C GLY A 6 -9.75 -0.86 8.13
N ILE A 7 -10.35 -2.05 8.24
CA ILE A 7 -9.63 -3.32 8.20
C ILE A 7 -9.98 -4.01 6.88
N ILE A 8 -9.01 -4.13 5.99
CA ILE A 8 -9.12 -4.86 4.73
C ILE A 8 -8.44 -6.21 4.92
N ASN A 9 -9.16 -7.30 4.68
CA ASN A 9 -8.63 -8.66 4.82
C ASN A 9 -8.19 -9.28 3.47
N GLU A 10 -8.24 -8.49 2.40
CA GLU A 10 -7.87 -8.87 1.04
C GLU A 10 -6.72 -8.01 0.51
N SER A 11 -6.24 -8.35 -0.69
CA SER A 11 -5.17 -7.58 -1.34
C SER A 11 -5.73 -6.31 -1.98
N VAL A 12 -4.96 -5.23 -1.93
CA VAL A 12 -5.37 -3.91 -2.45
C VAL A 12 -4.51 -3.59 -3.67
N VAL A 13 -5.16 -3.12 -4.74
CA VAL A 13 -4.48 -2.55 -5.91
C VAL A 13 -4.68 -1.03 -5.87
N VAL A 14 -3.56 -0.31 -5.82
CA VAL A 14 -3.49 1.14 -5.79
C VAL A 14 -3.25 1.60 -7.22
N ASP A 15 -4.32 2.03 -7.89
CA ASP A 15 -4.30 2.54 -9.27
C ASP A 15 -4.30 4.07 -9.36
N HIS A 16 -4.43 4.75 -8.22
CA HIS A 16 -4.31 6.21 -8.08
C HIS A 16 -3.68 6.55 -6.73
N ASP A 17 -3.27 7.81 -6.54
CA ASP A 17 -2.70 8.27 -5.27
C ASP A 17 -3.62 7.98 -4.08
N THR A 18 -3.13 7.18 -3.14
CA THR A 18 -3.93 6.61 -2.04
C THR A 18 -3.25 6.77 -0.70
N ASP A 19 -4.03 7.11 0.32
CA ASP A 19 -3.62 7.21 1.72
C ASP A 19 -4.25 6.07 2.54
N LEU A 20 -3.42 5.16 3.02
CA LEU A 20 -3.78 3.96 3.76
C LEU A 20 -3.47 4.17 5.24
N GLY A 21 -4.50 4.54 6.00
CA GLY A 21 -4.45 4.69 7.45
C GLY A 21 -4.99 3.48 8.22
N GLY A 22 -5.58 2.51 7.50
CA GLY A 22 -6.16 1.29 8.06
C GLY A 22 -5.20 0.12 8.25
N ILE A 23 -5.76 -1.06 8.50
CA ILE A 23 -5.04 -2.33 8.55
C ILE A 23 -5.34 -3.09 7.25
N VAL A 24 -4.32 -3.51 6.52
CA VAL A 24 -4.46 -4.38 5.35
C VAL A 24 -3.78 -5.71 5.64
N ASN A 25 -4.55 -6.79 5.81
CA ASN A 25 -4.00 -8.12 6.04
C ASN A 25 -3.61 -8.86 4.74
N GLY A 26 -3.73 -8.21 3.58
CA GLY A 26 -3.31 -8.72 2.28
C GLY A 26 -2.06 -8.01 1.73
N ASN A 27 -1.79 -8.28 0.45
CA ASN A 27 -0.72 -7.61 -0.29
C ASN A 27 -1.21 -6.27 -0.84
N VAL A 28 -0.32 -5.29 -0.98
CA VAL A 28 -0.63 -4.01 -1.61
C VAL A 28 0.18 -3.85 -2.87
N THR A 29 -0.47 -3.74 -4.03
CA THR A 29 0.19 -3.51 -5.31
C THR A 29 -0.01 -2.07 -5.74
N VAL A 30 1.07 -1.35 -6.01
CA VAL A 30 1.03 0.06 -6.44
C VAL A 30 1.38 0.15 -7.91
N ASN A 31 0.43 0.64 -8.70
CA ASN A 31 0.58 0.82 -10.14
C ASN A 31 1.62 1.91 -10.49
N PRO A 32 2.09 1.95 -11.76
CA PRO A 32 3.18 2.80 -12.18
C PRO A 32 2.78 4.27 -12.04
N GLY A 33 3.66 5.10 -11.49
CA GLY A 33 3.43 6.53 -11.32
C GLY A 33 2.47 6.91 -10.19
N CYS A 34 1.93 5.94 -9.44
CA CYS A 34 1.05 6.19 -8.30
C CYS A 34 1.84 6.42 -7.00
N LEU A 35 1.30 7.23 -6.09
CA LEU A 35 1.81 7.42 -4.74
C LEU A 35 0.95 6.68 -3.70
N LEU A 36 1.54 5.71 -3.01
CA LEU A 36 0.95 5.10 -1.82
C LEU A 36 1.53 5.75 -0.56
N ARG A 37 0.68 6.33 0.27
CA ARG A 37 1.01 6.75 1.63
C ARG A 37 0.48 5.71 2.61
N LEU A 38 1.37 5.04 3.33
CA LEU A 38 1.03 3.97 4.27
C LEU A 38 1.30 4.47 5.68
N GLY A 39 0.26 4.95 6.35
CA GLY A 39 0.28 5.35 7.75
C GLY A 39 -0.26 4.28 8.71
N GLY A 40 -0.90 3.24 8.17
CA GLY A 40 -1.48 2.14 8.92
C GLY A 40 -0.58 0.91 9.04
N ILE A 41 -1.19 -0.27 9.12
CA ILE A 41 -0.49 -1.56 9.23
C ILE A 41 -0.75 -2.39 7.97
N VAL A 42 0.30 -2.89 7.33
CA VAL A 42 0.18 -3.87 6.24
C VAL A 42 0.77 -5.20 6.70
N GLY A 43 -0.06 -6.23 6.71
CA GLY A 43 0.27 -7.60 7.07
C GLY A 43 0.97 -8.39 5.97
N GLY A 44 0.71 -8.05 4.70
CA GLY A 44 1.34 -8.71 3.54
C GLY A 44 2.50 -7.93 2.93
N ASP A 45 2.81 -8.24 1.67
CA ASP A 45 3.88 -7.61 0.90
C ASP A 45 3.39 -6.37 0.15
N VAL A 46 4.26 -5.38 -0.03
CA VAL A 46 4.00 -4.21 -0.86
C VAL A 46 4.79 -4.32 -2.16
N ILE A 47 4.08 -4.39 -3.29
CA ILE A 47 4.64 -4.54 -4.63
C ILE A 47 4.58 -3.18 -5.32
N LEU A 48 5.73 -2.58 -5.59
CA LEU A 48 5.84 -1.30 -6.29
C LEU A 48 6.21 -1.54 -7.75
N GLN A 49 5.33 -1.12 -8.66
CA GLN A 49 5.60 -1.15 -10.09
C GLN A 49 6.57 -0.03 -10.51
N PRO A 50 7.15 -0.08 -11.72
CA PRO A 50 8.10 0.92 -12.18
C PRO A 50 7.56 2.35 -12.08
N GLY A 51 8.26 3.22 -11.34
CA GLY A 51 7.84 4.61 -11.14
C GLY A 51 6.77 4.82 -10.07
N ALA A 52 6.27 3.76 -9.43
CA ALA A 52 5.46 3.86 -8.22
C ALA A 52 6.27 4.47 -7.08
N ARG A 53 5.60 5.20 -6.19
CA ARG A 53 6.20 5.83 -5.00
C ARG A 53 5.51 5.32 -3.75
N LEU A 54 6.30 4.96 -2.76
CA LEU A 54 5.82 4.54 -1.45
C LEU A 54 6.33 5.49 -0.38
N HIS A 55 5.42 5.99 0.43
CA HIS A 55 5.72 6.77 1.61
C HIS A 55 5.16 6.06 2.84
N MET A 56 6.01 5.34 3.56
CA MET A 56 5.63 4.61 4.77
C MET A 56 5.92 5.44 6.02
N THR A 57 4.88 5.70 6.79
CA THR A 57 4.94 6.21 8.17
C THR A 57 4.39 5.21 9.18
N GLY A 58 3.78 4.12 8.71
CA GLY A 58 3.23 3.02 9.52
C GLY A 58 4.12 1.77 9.60
N ILE A 59 3.48 0.61 9.83
CA ILE A 59 4.14 -0.68 10.04
C ILE A 59 3.87 -1.62 8.87
N LEU A 60 4.92 -2.23 8.32
CA LEU A 60 4.85 -3.29 7.33
C LEU A 60 5.41 -4.58 7.95
N ASN A 61 4.61 -5.65 7.98
CA ASN A 61 5.03 -6.98 8.45
C ASN A 61 5.58 -7.87 7.32
N GLY A 62 5.28 -7.55 6.05
CA GLY A 62 5.85 -8.22 4.89
C GLY A 62 7.11 -7.52 4.37
N ARG A 63 7.33 -7.64 3.06
CA ARG A 63 8.46 -7.05 2.34
C ARG A 63 7.99 -6.02 1.33
N VAL A 64 8.87 -5.08 1.03
CA VAL A 64 8.71 -4.21 -0.14
C VAL A 64 9.42 -4.86 -1.32
N VAL A 65 8.68 -5.12 -2.39
CA VAL A 65 9.19 -5.70 -3.63
C VAL A 65 9.09 -4.63 -4.73
N HIS A 66 10.21 -4.34 -5.38
CA HIS A 66 10.21 -3.52 -6.58
C HIS A 66 10.27 -4.43 -7.80
N VAL A 67 9.32 -4.28 -8.72
CA VAL A 67 9.24 -5.04 -9.98
C VAL A 67 9.54 -4.16 -11.18
#